data_AF-A0A6J1QMK5-F1
#
_entry.id   AF-A0A6J1QMK5-F1
#
_cell.length_a   1.000
_cell.length_b   1.000
_cell.length_c   1.000
_cell.angle_alpha   90.00
_cell.angle_beta   90.00
_cell.angle_gamma   90.00
#
_symmetry.space_group_name_H-M   'P 1'
#
loop_
_entity.id
_entity.type
_entity.pdbx_description
1 polymer ?
#
loop_
_entity_poly.entity_id
_entity_poly.type
_entity_poly.pdbx_seq_one_letter_code
_entity_poly.pdbx_strand_id
1 'polypeptide(L)' 'MVIFGGVCNGYRPNDVWCLNLYLYTWHKQSTSNLKPQPHYGQSQIELGEKHLLVLGGCTGPNAAMNDAWLFTMEGHGSGW' A
#
# COMPACT_ATOMS: atom_id res chain seq x y z
N MET A 1 -3.63 -0.35 10.37
CA MET A 1 -2.52 -0.97 9.61
C MET A 1 -2.83 -0.88 8.14
N VAL A 2 -1.85 -0.49 7.30
CA VAL A 2 -2.03 -0.33 5.84
C VAL A 2 -1.28 -1.43 5.11
N ILE A 3 -1.94 -2.05 4.13
CA ILE A 3 -1.36 -3.04 3.23
C ILE A 3 -1.53 -2.56 1.79
N PHE A 4 -0.44 -2.56 1.04
CA PHE A 4 -0.44 -2.24 -0.37
C PHE A 4 0.17 -3.40 -1.17
N GLY A 5 -0.38 -3.67 -2.35
CA GLY A 5 0.19 -4.64 -3.29
C GLY A 5 0.06 -6.09 -2.85
N GLY A 6 1.03 -6.92 -3.25
CA GLY A 6 1.08 -8.34 -2.94
C GLY A 6 0.86 -9.25 -4.15
N VAL A 7 0.79 -10.56 -3.90
CA VAL A 7 0.56 -11.57 -4.94
C VAL A 7 -0.40 -12.64 -4.42
N CYS A 8 -1.45 -12.92 -5.18
CA CYS A 8 -2.43 -13.96 -4.86
C CYS A 8 -2.82 -14.70 -6.15
N ASN A 9 -2.54 -16.01 -6.22
CA ASN A 9 -2.87 -16.85 -7.39
C ASN A 9 -2.40 -16.25 -8.74
N GLY A 10 -1.23 -15.61 -8.76
CA GLY A 10 -0.68 -14.95 -9.96
C GLY A 10 -1.26 -13.56 -10.25
N TYR A 11 -2.32 -13.13 -9.56
CA TYR A 11 -2.82 -11.76 -9.60
C TYR A 11 -2.01 -10.86 -8.67
N ARG A 12 -1.65 -9.68 -9.19
CA ARG A 12 -0.94 -8.64 -8.45
C ARG A 12 -1.89 -7.46 -8.33
N PRO A 13 -2.53 -7.22 -7.18
CA PRO A 13 -3.30 -6.00 -6.95
C PRO A 13 -2.35 -4.80 -6.81
N ASN A 14 -2.83 -3.61 -7.18
CA ASN A 14 -2.27 -2.34 -6.74
C ASN A 14 -3.24 -1.59 -5.81
N ASP A 15 -4.12 -2.35 -5.15
CA ASP A 15 -5.06 -1.84 -4.18
C ASP A 15 -4.36 -1.53 -2.86
N VAL A 16 -4.93 -0.57 -2.14
CA VAL A 16 -4.57 -0.26 -0.76
C VAL A 16 -5.71 -0.74 0.14
N TRP A 17 -5.36 -1.52 1.15
CA TRP A 17 -6.28 -2.04 2.15
C TRP A 17 -5.85 -1.58 3.53
N CYS A 18 -6.84 -1.21 4.34
CA CYS A 18 -6.62 -0.75 5.70
C CYS A 18 -7.34 -1.68 6.67
N LEU A 19 -6.59 -2.20 7.64
CA LEU A 19 -7.13 -2.91 8.79
C LEU A 19 -7.33 -1.92 9.93
N ASN A 20 -8.58 -1.81 10.38
CA ASN A 20 -8.92 -1.19 11.65
C ASN A 20 -8.50 -2.13 12.77
N LEU A 21 -7.58 -1.70 13.65
CA LEU A 21 -7.03 -2.54 14.72
C LEU A 21 -7.93 -2.60 15.96
N TYR A 22 -8.95 -1.74 16.05
CA TYR A 22 -9.94 -1.78 17.13
C TYR A 22 -11.08 -2.73 16.78
N LEU A 23 -11.63 -2.61 15.57
CA LEU A 23 -12.77 -3.38 15.09
C LEU A 23 -12.36 -4.68 14.39
N TYR A 24 -11.08 -4.83 14.06
CA TYR A 24 -10.56 -5.94 13.26
C TYR A 24 -11.25 -6.11 11.89
N THR A 25 -11.67 -5.00 11.30
CA THR A 25 -12.34 -4.96 10.00
C THR A 25 -11.43 -4.39 8.91
N TRP A 26 -11.53 -4.98 7.73
CA TRP A 26 -10.84 -4.51 6.54
C TRP A 26 -11.73 -3.57 5.75
N HIS A 27 -11.14 -2.50 5.22
CA HIS A 27 -11.76 -1.68 4.19
C HIS A 27 -10.76 -1.40 3.06
N LYS A 28 -11.29 -1.35 1.85
CA LYS A 28 -10.52 -0.96 0.67
C LYS A 28 -10.42 0.55 0.63
N GLN A 29 -9.20 1.08 0.61
CA GLN A 29 -8.97 2.52 0.62
C GLN A 29 -9.16 3.10 -0.79
N SER A 30 -10.00 4.14 -0.90
CA SER A 30 -10.11 4.91 -2.13
C SER A 30 -8.81 5.68 -2.36
N THR A 31 -8.32 5.64 -3.59
CA THR A 31 -7.02 6.22 -3.99
C THR A 31 -7.23 7.07 -5.24
N SER A 32 -6.32 8.03 -5.46
CA SER A 32 -6.32 8.86 -6.65
C SER A 32 -6.15 8.03 -7.93
N ASN A 33 -6.39 8.63 -9.09
CA ASN A 33 -6.15 7.95 -10.38
C ASN A 33 -4.67 7.65 -10.63
N LEU A 34 -3.75 8.40 -10.02
CA LEU A 34 -2.32 8.13 -10.09
C LEU A 34 -1.98 7.03 -9.09
N LYS A 35 -1.51 5.88 -9.59
CA LYS A 35 -1.18 4.70 -8.78
C LYS A 35 0.10 4.03 -9.26
N PRO A 36 0.88 3.43 -8.33
CA PRO A 36 1.94 2.50 -8.70
C PRO A 36 1.42 1.35 -9.56
N GLN A 37 2.31 0.82 -10.40
CA GLN A 37 2.06 -0.45 -11.07
C GLN A 37 1.94 -1.57 -10.02
N PRO A 38 1.11 -2.60 -10.26
CA PRO A 38 0.99 -3.69 -9.30
C PRO A 38 2.30 -4.44 -9.07
N HIS A 39 2.70 -4.55 -7.80
CA HIS A 39 3.93 -5.20 -7.40
C HIS A 39 3.84 -5.79 -5.98
N TYR A 40 4.86 -6.55 -5.61
CA TYR A 40 5.00 -7.19 -4.30
C TYR A 40 6.45 -7.18 -3.81
N GLY A 41 6.66 -7.45 -2.52
CA GLY A 41 8.00 -7.51 -1.92
C GLY A 41 8.67 -6.15 -1.72
N GLN A 42 7.89 -5.07 -1.77
CA GLN A 42 8.35 -3.71 -1.52
C GLN A 42 8.66 -3.46 -0.03
N SER A 43 9.54 -2.50 0.23
CA SER A 43 9.68 -1.94 1.58
C SER A 43 8.60 -0.89 1.81
N GLN A 44 7.89 -0.98 2.94
CA GLN A 44 6.85 -0.02 3.34
C GLN A 44 7.23 0.62 4.67
N ILE A 45 7.45 1.93 4.67
CA ILE A 45 8.05 2.68 5.76
C ILE A 45 7.10 3.82 6.16
N GLU A 46 6.68 3.85 7.41
CA GLU A 46 5.89 4.95 7.96
C GLU A 46 6.78 6.19 8.15
N LEU A 47 6.31 7.33 7.65
CA LEU A 47 6.97 8.63 7.74
C LEU A 47 6.05 9.65 8.43
N GLY A 48 5.98 9.53 9.75
CA GLY A 48 5.02 10.30 10.55
C GLY A 48 3.58 9.87 10.29
N GLU A 49 2.63 10.66 10.79
CA GLU A 49 1.22 10.22 10.90
C GLU A 49 0.47 10.10 9.56
N LYS A 50 0.95 10.79 8.52
CA LYS A 50 0.21 10.97 7.26
C LYS A 50 0.94 10.44 6.04
N HIS A 51 2.14 9.91 6.18
CA HIS A 51 2.91 9.49 5.01
C HIS A 51 3.40 8.07 5.15
N LEU A 52 3.29 7.34 4.04
CA LEU A 52 3.77 5.98 3.92
C LEU A 52 4.64 5.92 2.66
N LEU A 53 5.92 5.67 2.84
CA LEU A 53 6.87 5.52 1.75
C LEU A 53 6.93 4.05 1.33
N VAL A 54 6.72 3.82 0.03
CA VAL A 54 6.84 2.53 -0.62
C VAL A 54 8.05 2.56 -1.54
N LEU A 55 9.01 1.65 -1.33
CA LEU A 55 10.25 1.57 -2.11
C LEU A 55 10.41 0.20 -2.79
N GLY A 56 10.59 0.25 -4.11
CA GLY A 56 10.92 -0.89 -4.94
C GLY A 56 9.90 -2.02 -4.87
N GLY A 57 10.41 -3.25 -4.76
CA GLY A 57 9.63 -4.48 -4.90
C GLY A 57 9.90 -5.15 -6.24
N CYS A 58 8.97 -5.97 -6.71
CA CYS A 58 9.09 -6.63 -8.00
C CYS A 58 7.72 -6.84 -8.65
N THR A 59 7.70 -6.76 -9.98
CA THR A 59 6.52 -7.12 -10.75
C THR A 59 6.48 -8.60 -11.06
N GLY A 60 7.57 -9.36 -10.87
CA GLY A 60 7.63 -10.80 -11.14
C GLY A 60 9.06 -11.36 -11.01
N PRO A 61 9.28 -12.63 -11.39
CA PRO A 61 10.62 -13.23 -11.39
C PRO A 61 11.59 -12.40 -12.22
N ASN A 62 12.74 -12.05 -11.64
CA ASN A 62 13.78 -11.23 -12.27
C ASN A 62 13.32 -9.83 -12.72
N ALA A 63 12.23 -9.30 -12.18
CA ALA A 63 11.69 -7.99 -12.51
C ALA A 63 11.66 -7.07 -11.27
N ALA A 64 12.85 -6.75 -10.77
CA ALA A 64 13.03 -5.83 -9.64
C ALA A 64 12.67 -4.39 -10.02
N MET A 65 12.13 -3.65 -9.06
CA MET A 65 11.74 -2.26 -9.20
C MET A 65 12.66 -1.35 -8.38
N ASN A 66 12.89 -0.14 -8.87
CA ASN A 66 13.70 0.90 -8.25
C ASN A 66 12.92 2.22 -8.08
N ASP A 67 11.59 2.15 -8.11
CA ASP A 67 10.72 3.30 -7.93
C ASP A 67 10.44 3.60 -6.45
N ALA A 68 9.95 4.81 -6.21
CA ALA A 68 9.55 5.30 -4.90
C ALA A 68 8.19 5.96 -5.00
N TRP A 69 7.28 5.57 -4.11
CA TRP A 69 5.94 6.12 -4.02
C TRP A 69 5.69 6.64 -2.61
N LEU A 70 5.24 7.89 -2.51
CA LEU A 70 4.80 8.46 -1.25
C LEU A 70 3.27 8.47 -1.23
N PHE A 71 2.68 7.70 -0.32
CA PHE A 71 1.24 7.74 -0.10
C PHE A 71 0.95 8.75 0.99
N THR A 72 0.13 9.76 0.64
CA THR A 72 -0.41 10.69 1.62
C THR A 72 -1.74 10.16 2.13
N MET A 73 -1.77 9.85 3.42
CA MET A 73 -2.93 9.37 4.13
C MET A 73 -3.70 10.57 4.69
N GLU A 74 -4.90 10.80 4.17
CA GLU A 74 -5.83 11.73 4.80
C GLU A 74 -6.46 11.02 5.99
N GLY A 75 -5.89 11.27 7.17
CA GLY A 75 -6.51 10.86 8.42
C GLY A 75 -7.80 11.66 8.63
N HIS A 76 -8.95 11.00 8.57
CA HIS A 76 -10.07 11.47 9.37
C HIS A 76 -9.65 11.29 10.83
N GLY A 77 -9.43 12.40 11.54
CA GLY A 77 -8.89 12.41 12.90
C GLY A 77 -9.61 11.42 13.81
N SER A 78 -8.82 10.68 14.59
CA SER A 78 -9.18 10.03 15.86
C SER A 78 -10.67 9.68 16.01
N GLY A 79 -11.16 8.65 15.30
CA GLY A 79 -12.57 8.28 15.46
C GLY A 79 -13.13 7.21 14.53
N TRP A 80 -12.30 6.38 13.90
CA TRP A 80 -12.75 5.25 13.08
C TRP A 80 -12.10 3.96 13.55
#